data_AF-A0A0C9ZR94-F1
#
_entry.id   AF-A0A0C9ZR94-F1
#
_cell.length_a   1.000
_cell.length_b   1.000
_cell.length_c   1.000
_cell.angle_alpha   90.00
_cell.angle_beta   90.00
_cell.angle_gamma   90.00
#
_symmetry.space_group_name_H-M   'P 1'
#
loop_
_entity.id
_entity.type
_entity.pdbx_description
1 polymer ?
#
loop_
_entity_poly.entity_id
_entity_poly.type
_entity_poly.pdbx_seq_one_letter_code
_entity_poly.pdbx_strand_id
1 'polypeptide(L)'
;TIFIINFGIAKEYCDISTRQHVPFHHNQCLTGTPAFASINNHLGVEPGRHDDLESLTYMSIFFLCSSLPWLAGDYEKLSSSSMLEHKANTTIEVLCRGIPVEFATMLIYAHSLTFSEDPDYDHFRSLLHGIHATLPVPTMYSLDFCQSNDSFACPPLLSNECLVAAVVTPCLSSKAKPPCRSTHM
;
A
#
# COMPACT_ATOMS: atom_id res chain seq x y z
N THR A 1 -19.29 3.15 -10.23
CA THR A 1 -18.63 1.89 -10.64
C THR A 1 -17.21 2.19 -11.06
N ILE A 2 -16.26 1.35 -10.69
CA ILE A 2 -14.86 1.44 -11.12
C ILE A 2 -14.62 0.41 -12.23
N PHE A 3 -13.88 0.77 -13.27
CA PHE A 3 -13.55 -0.10 -14.39
C PHE A 3 -12.02 -0.22 -14.52
N ILE A 4 -11.54 -1.43 -14.81
CA ILE A 4 -10.13 -1.67 -15.20
C ILE A 4 -10.10 -1.72 -16.73
N ILE A 5 -9.14 -1.00 -17.32
CA ILE A 5 -8.98 -0.86 -18.78
C ILE A 5 -7.54 -1.14 -19.20
N ASN A 6 -7.31 -1.16 -20.51
CA ASN A 6 -5.99 -1.34 -21.14
C ASN A 6 -5.33 -2.70 -20.84
N PHE A 7 -5.88 -3.76 -21.43
CA PHE A 7 -5.34 -5.12 -21.37
C PHE A 7 -4.20 -5.37 -22.37
N GLY A 8 -3.57 -4.33 -22.93
CA GLY A 8 -2.54 -4.44 -23.97
C GLY A 8 -1.23 -5.09 -23.50
N ILE A 9 -1.00 -5.16 -22.19
CA ILE A 9 0.13 -5.86 -21.56
C ILE A 9 -0.32 -7.04 -20.70
N ALA A 10 -1.61 -7.40 -20.74
CA ALA A 10 -2.12 -8.54 -19.99
C ALA A 10 -1.55 -9.85 -20.57
N LYS A 11 -1.30 -10.81 -19.69
CA LYS A 11 -0.80 -12.14 -20.04
C LYS A 11 -1.67 -13.21 -19.38
N GLU A 12 -1.83 -14.34 -20.06
CA GLU A 12 -2.39 -15.54 -19.43
C GLU A 12 -1.37 -16.09 -18.43
N TYR A 13 -1.78 -16.26 -17.18
CA TYR A 13 -0.93 -16.79 -16.11
C TYR A 13 -1.16 -18.29 -15.85
N CYS A 14 -2.22 -18.87 -16.41
CA CYS A 14 -2.52 -20.28 -16.29
C CYS A 14 -3.25 -20.81 -17.52
N ASP A 15 -3.07 -22.11 -17.78
CA ASP A 15 -3.87 -22.82 -18.77
C ASP A 15 -5.30 -23.01 -18.26
N ILE A 16 -6.28 -22.58 -19.05
CA ILE A 16 -7.70 -22.55 -18.66
C ILE A 16 -8.25 -23.96 -18.43
N SER A 17 -7.75 -24.96 -19.15
CA SER A 17 -8.26 -26.33 -19.12
C SER A 17 -7.70 -27.15 -17.96
N THR A 18 -6.40 -27.00 -17.69
CA THR A 18 -5.66 -27.77 -16.70
C THR A 18 -5.49 -27.03 -15.37
N ARG A 19 -5.75 -25.71 -15.36
CA ARG A 19 -5.45 -24.79 -14.25
C ARG A 19 -3.96 -24.76 -13.87
N GLN A 20 -3.08 -25.23 -14.76
CA GLN A 20 -1.64 -25.22 -14.53
C GLN A 20 -1.10 -23.80 -14.72
N HIS A 21 -0.36 -23.30 -13.73
CA HIS A 21 0.31 -22.02 -13.80
C HIS A 21 1.40 -22.03 -14.89
N VAL A 22 1.61 -20.89 -15.55
CA VAL A 22 2.74 -20.72 -16.48
C VAL A 22 4.07 -21.02 -15.77
N PRO A 23 5.06 -21.58 -16.47
CA PRO A 23 6.36 -21.83 -15.90
C PRO A 23 7.04 -20.51 -15.49
N PHE A 24 7.86 -20.61 -14.45
CA PHE A 24 8.66 -19.49 -13.98
C PHE A 24 9.77 -19.16 -14.98
N HIS A 25 9.89 -17.88 -15.33
CA HIS A 25 10.91 -17.37 -16.25
C HIS A 25 11.66 -16.16 -15.66
N HIS A 26 12.88 -15.97 -16.14
CA HIS A 26 13.72 -14.80 -15.87
C HIS A 26 14.08 -14.09 -17.18
N ASN A 27 14.84 -12.99 -17.07
CA ASN A 27 15.31 -12.17 -18.19
C ASN A 27 14.18 -11.58 -19.03
N GLN A 28 13.02 -11.33 -18.41
CA GLN A 28 11.94 -10.56 -18.99
C GLN A 28 12.31 -9.07 -18.99
N CYS A 29 11.84 -8.35 -20.00
CA CYS A 29 11.86 -6.89 -19.95
C CYS A 29 10.81 -6.42 -18.96
N LEU A 30 11.11 -5.34 -18.23
CA LEU A 30 10.10 -4.68 -17.41
C LEU A 30 8.91 -4.25 -18.27
N THR A 31 7.71 -4.62 -17.83
CA THR A 31 6.45 -4.22 -18.47
C THR A 31 5.62 -3.34 -17.53
N GLY A 32 4.90 -2.39 -18.11
CA GLY A 32 4.06 -1.45 -17.36
C GLY A 32 4.83 -0.21 -16.89
N THR A 33 4.26 0.51 -15.91
CA THR A 33 4.86 1.74 -15.38
C THR A 33 5.89 1.39 -14.29
N PRO A 34 7.18 1.72 -14.45
CA PRO A 34 8.23 1.36 -13.50
C PRO A 34 7.93 1.75 -12.04
N ALA A 35 7.27 2.90 -11.86
CA ALA A 35 6.89 3.45 -10.56
C ALA A 35 6.07 2.47 -9.72
N PHE A 36 5.16 1.72 -10.36
CA PHE A 36 4.23 0.83 -9.69
C PHE A 36 4.58 -0.64 -9.88
N ALA A 37 5.46 -0.99 -10.82
CA ALA A 37 5.91 -2.37 -11.03
C ALA A 37 6.53 -2.98 -9.75
N SER A 38 6.30 -4.28 -9.52
CA SER A 38 6.92 -5.00 -8.40
C SER A 38 8.45 -5.04 -8.50
N ILE A 39 9.11 -5.35 -7.39
CA ILE A 39 10.57 -5.58 -7.37
C ILE A 39 10.94 -6.74 -8.30
N ASN A 40 10.16 -7.82 -8.34
CA ASN A 40 10.41 -8.97 -9.21
C ASN A 40 10.36 -8.60 -10.70
N ASN A 41 9.38 -7.80 -11.11
CA ASN A 41 9.26 -7.33 -12.49
C ASN A 41 10.47 -6.45 -12.89
N HIS A 42 10.95 -5.59 -11.99
CA HIS A 42 12.22 -4.85 -12.19
C HIS A 42 13.44 -5.77 -12.32
N LEU A 43 13.45 -6.91 -11.63
CA LEU A 43 14.50 -7.93 -11.73
C LEU A 43 14.36 -8.83 -12.97
N GLY A 44 13.37 -8.58 -13.83
CA GLY A 44 13.12 -9.36 -15.04
C GLY A 44 12.59 -10.76 -14.77
N VAL A 45 11.94 -10.97 -13.62
CA VAL A 45 11.18 -12.19 -13.32
C VAL A 45 9.82 -12.11 -14.01
N GLU A 46 9.31 -13.24 -14.50
CA GLU A 46 7.95 -13.33 -15.03
C GLU A 46 6.94 -12.85 -13.97
N PRO A 47 6.07 -11.87 -14.29
CA PRO A 47 5.06 -11.42 -13.34
C PRO A 47 4.04 -12.51 -13.02
N GLY A 48 3.78 -12.72 -11.73
CA GLY A 48 2.70 -13.53 -11.20
C GLY A 48 1.57 -12.66 -10.62
N ARG A 49 0.56 -13.31 -10.04
CA ARG A 49 -0.60 -12.62 -9.45
C ARG A 49 -0.24 -11.74 -8.25
N HIS A 50 0.81 -12.11 -7.50
CA HIS A 50 1.30 -11.35 -6.36
C HIS A 50 1.93 -10.01 -6.78
N ASP A 51 2.50 -9.93 -7.99
CA ASP A 51 3.08 -8.69 -8.52
C ASP A 51 2.02 -7.62 -8.79
N ASP A 52 0.82 -8.01 -9.21
CA ASP A 52 -0.33 -7.11 -9.35
C ASP A 52 -0.81 -6.58 -7.99
N LEU A 53 -0.78 -7.40 -6.93
CA LEU A 53 -1.13 -6.97 -5.57
C LEU A 53 -0.11 -6.00 -4.97
N GLU A 54 1.18 -6.26 -5.19
CA GLU A 54 2.25 -5.32 -4.83
C GLU A 54 2.06 -3.98 -5.55
N SER A 55 1.80 -4.03 -6.86
CA SER A 55 1.58 -2.84 -7.69
C SER A 55 0.36 -2.02 -7.24
N LEU A 56 -0.75 -2.70 -6.94
CA LEU A 56 -1.96 -2.07 -6.41
C LEU A 56 -1.70 -1.40 -5.06
N THR A 57 -0.88 -2.03 -4.21
CA THR A 57 -0.54 -1.47 -2.90
C THR A 57 0.34 -0.23 -3.04
N TYR A 58 1.35 -0.24 -3.93
CA TYR A 58 2.13 0.96 -4.25
C TYR A 58 1.28 2.10 -4.81
N MET A 59 0.33 1.82 -5.71
CA MET A 59 -0.61 2.82 -6.21
C MET A 59 -1.47 3.42 -5.09
N SER A 60 -1.95 2.57 -4.17
CA SER A 60 -2.79 3.02 -3.06
C SER A 60 -2.02 3.92 -2.08
N ILE A 61 -0.78 3.54 -1.75
CA ILE A 61 0.14 4.37 -0.95
C ILE A 61 0.43 5.69 -1.67
N PHE A 62 0.65 5.65 -2.98
CA PHE A 62 0.85 6.88 -3.78
C PHE A 62 -0.37 7.81 -3.71
N PHE A 63 -1.60 7.29 -3.77
CA PHE A 63 -2.79 8.13 -3.62
C PHE A 63 -2.90 8.78 -2.24
N LEU A 64 -2.53 8.06 -1.17
CA LEU A 64 -2.57 8.59 0.19
C LEU A 64 -1.46 9.61 0.48
N CYS A 65 -0.25 9.31 0.02
CA CYS A 65 0.95 10.08 0.35
C CYS A 65 1.32 11.11 -0.72
N SER A 66 0.64 11.10 -1.87
CA SER A 66 0.97 11.85 -3.09
C SER A 66 2.40 11.64 -3.62
N SER A 67 3.12 10.65 -3.09
CA SER A 67 4.54 10.43 -3.36
C SER A 67 4.94 8.99 -3.02
N LEU A 68 6.05 8.54 -3.62
CA LEU A 68 6.75 7.31 -3.28
C LEU A 68 8.26 7.62 -3.15
N PRO A 69 9.02 6.96 -2.26
CA PRO A 69 10.43 7.29 -2.04
C PRO A 69 11.31 7.22 -3.29
N TRP A 70 11.01 6.28 -4.19
CA TRP A 70 11.71 6.10 -5.48
C TRP A 70 11.22 7.03 -6.60
N LEU A 71 10.29 7.94 -6.31
CA LEU A 71 9.85 9.01 -7.21
C LEU A 71 10.35 10.39 -6.76
N ALA A 72 11.14 10.47 -5.69
CA ALA A 72 11.72 11.72 -5.23
C ALA A 72 12.85 12.16 -6.18
N GLY A 73 12.71 13.32 -6.81
CA GLY A 73 13.74 13.93 -7.65
C GLY A 73 13.27 14.33 -9.04
N ASP A 74 14.23 14.52 -9.94
CA ASP A 74 13.99 14.89 -11.34
C ASP A 74 13.51 13.66 -12.13
N TYR A 75 12.20 13.59 -12.39
CA TYR A 75 11.55 12.44 -13.02
C TYR A 75 12.16 12.07 -14.39
N GLU A 76 12.73 13.04 -15.12
CA GLU A 76 13.38 12.80 -16.41
C GLU A 76 14.73 12.05 -16.28
N LYS A 77 15.31 12.01 -15.06
CA LYS A 77 16.58 11.34 -14.77
C LYS A 77 16.44 10.06 -13.96
N LEU A 78 15.22 9.70 -13.55
CA LEU A 78 14.98 8.47 -12.80
C LEU A 78 15.06 7.26 -13.74
N SER A 79 16.23 6.62 -13.78
CA SER A 79 16.40 5.36 -14.49
C SER A 79 15.65 4.22 -13.77
N SER A 80 15.23 3.20 -14.52
CA SER A 80 14.60 2.00 -13.94
C SER A 80 15.50 1.35 -12.88
N SER A 81 16.82 1.34 -13.12
CA SER A 81 17.81 0.80 -12.17
C SER A 81 17.86 1.58 -10.86
N SER A 82 17.84 2.92 -10.91
CA SER A 82 17.80 3.76 -9.72
C SER A 82 16.51 3.54 -8.93
N MET A 83 15.39 3.39 -9.64
CA MET A 83 14.10 3.12 -9.01
C MET A 83 14.08 1.76 -8.29
N LEU A 84 14.62 0.71 -8.91
CA LEU A 84 14.79 -0.59 -8.28
C LEU A 84 15.66 -0.50 -7.02
N GLU A 85 16.79 0.20 -7.09
CA GLU A 85 17.67 0.40 -5.93
C GLU A 85 16.92 1.08 -4.77
N HIS A 86 16.17 2.14 -5.04
CA HIS A 86 15.35 2.79 -4.01
C HIS A 86 14.24 1.88 -3.47
N LYS A 87 13.58 1.08 -4.31
CA LYS A 87 12.58 0.10 -3.87
C LYS A 87 13.19 -0.94 -2.94
N ALA A 88 14.32 -1.52 -3.33
CA ALA A 88 15.01 -2.55 -2.54
C ALA A 88 15.55 -2.02 -1.20
N ASN A 89 15.95 -0.74 -1.15
CA ASN A 89 16.50 -0.12 0.05
C ASN A 89 15.43 0.53 0.96
N THR A 90 14.20 0.67 0.50
CA THR A 90 13.10 1.23 1.30
C THR A 90 12.41 0.11 2.06
N THR A 91 12.53 0.09 3.39
CA THR A 91 11.81 -0.91 4.19
C THR A 91 10.31 -0.63 4.21
N ILE A 92 9.50 -1.66 4.42
CA ILE A 92 8.03 -1.53 4.48
C ILE A 92 7.61 -0.56 5.60
N GLU A 93 8.31 -0.57 6.74
CA GLU A 93 8.05 0.33 7.87
C GLU A 93 8.33 1.79 7.53
N VAL A 94 9.35 2.05 6.68
CA VAL A 94 9.65 3.40 6.19
C VAL A 94 8.59 3.83 5.19
N LEU A 95 8.24 2.95 4.24
CA LEU A 95 7.25 3.24 3.20
C LEU A 95 5.86 3.51 3.78
N CYS A 96 5.46 2.75 4.80
CA CYS A 96 4.14 2.83 5.41
C CYS A 96 4.11 3.68 6.69
N ARG A 97 5.12 4.53 6.90
CA ARG A 97 5.18 5.38 8.09
C ARG A 97 4.04 6.40 8.09
N GLY A 98 3.25 6.39 9.15
CA GLY A 98 2.18 7.37 9.36
C GLY A 98 0.90 7.11 8.57
N ILE A 99 0.78 5.96 7.89
CA ILE A 99 -0.47 5.50 7.26
C ILE A 99 -0.99 4.24 7.98
N PRO A 100 -2.24 3.80 7.74
CA PRO A 100 -2.79 2.60 8.37
C PRO A 100 -1.90 1.36 8.18
N VAL A 101 -1.79 0.53 9.23
CA VAL A 101 -0.91 -0.65 9.27
C VAL A 101 -1.30 -1.72 8.24
N GLU A 102 -2.54 -1.70 7.80
CA GLU A 102 -3.09 -2.54 6.75
C GLU A 102 -2.30 -2.41 5.44
N PHE A 103 -1.76 -1.23 5.10
CA PHE A 103 -0.91 -1.06 3.91
C PHE A 103 0.42 -1.82 4.03
N ALA A 104 1.04 -1.80 5.21
CA ALA A 104 2.23 -2.60 5.49
C ALA A 104 1.89 -4.09 5.41
N THR A 105 0.73 -4.49 5.97
CA THR A 105 0.25 -5.88 5.95
C THR A 105 -0.01 -6.36 4.52
N MET A 106 -0.61 -5.53 3.66
CA MET A 106 -0.84 -5.83 2.24
C MET A 106 0.47 -6.05 1.49
N LEU A 107 1.50 -5.22 1.72
CA LEU A 107 2.82 -5.41 1.10
C LEU A 107 3.52 -6.68 1.60
N ILE A 108 3.56 -6.89 2.91
CA ILE A 108 4.15 -8.11 3.51
C ILE A 108 3.47 -9.35 2.94
N TYR A 109 2.14 -9.32 2.85
CA TYR A 109 1.37 -10.41 2.28
C TYR A 109 1.74 -10.66 0.80
N ALA A 110 1.73 -9.61 -0.04
CA ALA A 110 2.12 -9.73 -1.44
C ALA A 110 3.55 -10.27 -1.62
N HIS A 111 4.50 -9.83 -0.79
CA HIS A 111 5.89 -10.31 -0.81
C HIS A 111 6.05 -11.75 -0.30
N SER A 112 5.10 -12.26 0.49
CA SER A 112 5.16 -13.62 1.03
C SER A 112 4.66 -14.70 0.07
N LEU A 113 3.86 -14.31 -0.94
CA LEU A 113 3.27 -15.21 -1.91
C LEU A 113 4.34 -15.80 -2.84
N THR A 114 4.24 -17.10 -3.11
CA THR A 114 5.07 -17.72 -4.15
C THR A 114 4.51 -17.43 -5.54
N PHE A 115 5.35 -17.53 -6.58
CA PHE A 115 5.00 -17.18 -7.96
C PHE A 115 3.68 -17.79 -8.47
N SER A 116 3.43 -19.06 -8.15
CA SER A 116 2.23 -19.78 -8.59
C SER A 116 1.11 -19.83 -7.55
N GLU A 117 1.28 -19.18 -6.41
CA GLU A 117 0.30 -19.19 -5.31
C GLU A 117 -0.99 -18.49 -5.70
N ASP A 118 -2.12 -18.96 -5.17
CA ASP A 118 -3.42 -18.31 -5.33
C ASP A 118 -3.62 -17.30 -4.20
N PRO A 119 -3.66 -15.98 -4.48
CA PRO A 119 -3.84 -15.02 -3.41
C PRO A 119 -5.23 -15.15 -2.79
N ASP A 120 -5.29 -15.21 -1.47
CA ASP A 120 -6.49 -14.93 -0.68
C ASP A 120 -6.91 -13.45 -0.84
N TYR A 121 -7.73 -13.20 -1.87
CA TYR A 121 -8.29 -11.88 -2.15
C TYR A 121 -9.29 -11.42 -1.07
N ASP A 122 -9.90 -12.33 -0.31
CA ASP A 122 -10.83 -11.98 0.76
C ASP A 122 -10.09 -11.43 1.98
N HIS A 123 -8.93 -12.00 2.31
CA HIS A 123 -8.00 -11.41 3.28
C HIS A 123 -7.61 -9.99 2.84
N PHE A 124 -7.20 -9.80 1.59
CA PHE A 124 -6.82 -8.49 1.07
C PHE A 124 -7.96 -7.46 1.13
N ARG A 125 -9.20 -7.86 0.80
CA ARG A 125 -10.40 -7.02 0.96
C ARG A 125 -10.70 -6.71 2.42
N SER A 126 -10.51 -7.67 3.32
CA SER A 126 -10.77 -7.48 4.74
C SER A 126 -9.89 -6.39 5.36
N LEU A 127 -8.64 -6.27 4.90
CA LEU A 127 -7.72 -5.20 5.30
C LEU A 127 -8.28 -3.83 4.89
N LEU A 128 -8.70 -3.68 3.63
CA LEU A 128 -9.31 -2.43 3.14
C LEU A 128 -10.61 -2.07 3.86
N HIS A 129 -11.45 -3.07 4.17
CA HIS A 129 -12.66 -2.85 4.96
C HIS A 129 -12.35 -2.44 6.41
N GLY A 130 -11.28 -2.99 7.00
CA GLY A 130 -10.77 -2.58 8.31
C GLY A 130 -10.43 -1.09 8.33
N ILE A 131 -9.68 -0.60 7.34
CA ILE A 131 -9.37 0.82 7.20
C ILE A 131 -10.65 1.65 7.14
N HIS A 132 -11.59 1.28 6.27
CA HIS A 132 -12.85 2.00 6.12
C HIS A 132 -13.65 2.08 7.43
N ALA A 133 -13.67 1.01 8.23
CA ALA A 133 -14.37 0.99 9.51
C ALA A 133 -13.76 1.92 10.58
N THR A 134 -12.46 2.23 10.47
CA THR A 134 -11.77 3.14 11.40
C THR A 134 -11.86 4.60 11.00
N LEU A 135 -12.17 4.88 9.73
CA LEU A 135 -12.29 6.24 9.21
C LEU A 135 -13.70 6.81 9.45
N PRO A 136 -13.82 8.07 9.90
CA PRO A 136 -15.11 8.76 9.98
C PRO A 136 -15.56 9.18 8.57
N VAL A 137 -15.84 8.22 7.70
CA VAL A 137 -16.29 8.48 6.32
C VAL A 137 -17.80 8.66 6.33
N PRO A 138 -18.35 9.71 5.66
CA PRO A 138 -19.78 9.81 5.43
C PRO A 138 -20.29 8.53 4.74
N THR A 139 -21.49 8.09 5.08
CA THR A 139 -22.16 6.88 4.52
C THR A 139 -22.42 6.96 3.00
N MET A 140 -21.93 7.99 2.33
CA MET A 140 -22.18 8.27 0.93
C MET A 140 -20.94 7.96 0.11
N TYR A 141 -21.11 7.19 -0.97
CA TYR A 141 -20.08 6.84 -1.96
C TYR A 141 -19.59 8.03 -2.81
N SER A 142 -19.52 9.23 -2.23
CA SER A 142 -19.00 10.41 -2.91
C SER A 142 -17.48 10.34 -2.95
N LEU A 143 -16.93 10.33 -4.15
CA LEU A 143 -15.48 10.51 -4.35
C LEU A 143 -15.15 12.00 -4.25
N ASP A 144 -13.90 12.32 -3.94
CA ASP A 144 -13.48 13.71 -3.68
C ASP A 144 -13.77 14.64 -4.88
N PHE A 145 -13.63 14.12 -6.10
CA PHE A 145 -13.91 14.86 -7.33
C PHE A 145 -15.42 15.04 -7.63
N CYS A 146 -16.32 14.46 -6.85
CA CYS A 146 -17.77 14.69 -6.96
C CYS A 146 -18.22 15.93 -6.18
N GLN A 147 -17.36 16.55 -5.36
CA GLN A 147 -17.70 17.73 -4.57
C GLN A 147 -17.53 19.00 -5.43
N SER A 148 -18.62 19.71 -5.72
CA SER A 148 -18.68 20.82 -6.68
C SER A 148 -18.43 22.22 -6.08
N ASN A 149 -17.68 22.35 -4.97
CA ASN A 149 -17.39 23.67 -4.38
C ASN A 149 -15.92 24.06 -4.63
N ASP A 150 -15.72 25.27 -5.17
CA ASP A 150 -14.48 25.97 -5.58
C ASP A 150 -13.37 26.13 -4.51
N SER A 151 -13.41 25.35 -3.45
CA SER A 151 -12.30 25.18 -2.52
C SER A 151 -11.61 23.86 -2.81
N PHE A 152 -10.72 23.83 -3.81
CA PHE A 152 -9.61 22.86 -3.88
C PHE A 152 -8.62 23.07 -2.72
N ALA A 153 -9.12 23.23 -1.50
CA ALA A 153 -8.32 22.87 -0.36
C ALA A 153 -8.28 21.35 -0.41
N CYS A 154 -7.12 20.79 -0.81
CA CYS A 154 -6.75 19.47 -0.35
C CYS A 154 -7.14 19.45 1.15
N PRO A 155 -8.03 18.55 1.62
CA PRO A 155 -8.29 18.45 3.05
C PRO A 155 -6.90 18.43 3.68
N PRO A 156 -6.59 19.37 4.60
CA PRO A 156 -5.22 19.56 5.07
C PRO A 156 -4.74 18.17 5.40
N LEU A 157 -3.68 17.72 4.71
CA LEU A 157 -3.03 16.42 4.94
C LEU A 157 -3.29 16.12 6.39
N LEU A 158 -4.11 15.11 6.69
CA LEU A 158 -4.47 14.73 8.04
C LEU A 158 -3.18 14.90 8.82
N SER A 159 -3.09 15.98 9.60
CA SER A 159 -1.79 16.43 10.08
C SER A 159 -1.19 15.23 10.80
N ASN A 160 0.13 15.08 10.84
CA ASN A 160 0.73 13.92 11.52
C ASN A 160 0.16 13.68 12.94
N GLU A 161 -0.53 14.66 13.53
CA GLU A 161 -1.35 14.58 14.75
C GLU A 161 -2.69 13.81 14.61
N CYS A 162 -3.42 13.88 13.49
CA CYS A 162 -4.79 13.36 13.38
C CYS A 162 -4.85 11.82 13.18
N LEU A 163 -3.88 11.25 12.47
CA LEU A 163 -3.71 9.78 12.40
C LEU A 163 -3.25 9.19 13.74
N VAL A 164 -2.43 9.92 14.50
CA VAL A 164 -2.01 9.50 15.84
C VAL A 164 -3.19 9.55 16.83
N ALA A 165 -4.09 10.52 16.70
CA ALA A 165 -5.24 10.65 17.58
C ALA A 165 -6.35 9.61 17.34
N ALA A 166 -6.56 9.17 16.09
CA ALA A 166 -7.61 8.19 15.77
C ALA A 166 -7.21 6.73 16.03
N VAL A 167 -5.91 6.41 16.04
CA VAL A 167 -5.41 5.02 16.19
C VAL A 167 -4.86 4.73 17.58
N VAL A 168 -4.53 5.74 18.39
CA VAL A 168 -4.11 5.53 19.78
C VAL A 168 -5.30 5.72 20.72
N THR A 169 -6.10 4.68 20.91
CA THR A 169 -6.82 4.54 22.18
C THR A 169 -5.84 3.90 23.17
N PRO A 170 -5.34 4.60 24.21
CA PRO A 170 -4.60 3.93 25.25
C PRO A 170 -5.61 3.17 26.10
N CYS A 171 -5.54 1.84 26.06
CA CYS A 171 -5.96 1.03 27.21
C CYS A 171 -5.06 1.37 28.39
N LEU A 172 -5.39 2.44 29.13
CA LEU A 172 -4.80 2.75 30.42
C LEU A 172 -5.88 2.58 31.50
N SER A 173 -5.94 1.35 32.02
CA SER A 173 -6.47 1.08 33.35
C SER A 173 -5.69 1.94 34.36
N SER A 174 -6.37 2.88 35.00
CA SER A 174 -5.84 3.67 36.11
C SER A 174 -5.51 2.75 37.30
N LYS A 175 -4.23 2.67 37.68
CA LYS A 175 -3.85 2.33 39.06
C LYS A 175 -3.44 3.61 39.75
N ALA A 176 -4.25 4.01 40.72
CA ALA A 176 -4.02 5.15 41.59
C ALA A 176 -2.70 5.01 42.36
N LYS A 177 -1.95 6.11 42.42
CA LYS A 177 -0.75 6.28 43.24
C LYS A 177 -1.19 6.73 44.65
N PRO A 178 -0.74 6.10 45.75
CA PRO A 178 -1.08 6.57 47.10
C PRO A 178 -0.23 7.78 47.49
N PRO A 179 -0.71 8.65 48.40
CA PRO A 179 -0.07 9.92 48.72
C PRO A 179 1.15 9.74 49.63
N CYS A 180 2.16 10.59 49.37
CA CYS A 180 3.36 10.73 50.19
C CYS A 180 3.01 11.16 51.62
N ARG A 181 3.59 10.49 52.61
CA ARG A 181 3.63 10.95 54.00
C ARG A 181 4.99 11.57 54.28
N SER A 182 4.97 12.86 54.60
CA SER A 182 6.06 13.57 55.26
C SER A 182 6.13 13.14 56.71
N THR A 183 7.32 12.79 57.19
CA THR A 183 7.67 12.89 58.61
C THR A 183 9.08 13.43 58.73
N HIS A 184 9.15 14.66 59.24
CA HIS A 184 10.30 15.22 59.94
C HIS A 184 10.59 14.41 61.21
N MET A 185 11.81 13.90 61.34
CA MET A 185 12.79 14.11 62.43
C MET A 185 13.92 13.10 62.28
#